data_AF-A0A3D5JII0-F1
#
_entry.id   AF-A0A3D5JII0-F1
#
_cell.length_a   1.000
_cell.length_b   1.000
_cell.length_c   1.000
_cell.angle_alpha   90.00
_cell.angle_beta   90.00
_cell.angle_gamma   90.00
#
_symmetry.space_group_name_H-M   'P 1'
#
loop_
_entity.id
_entity.type
_entity.pdbx_description
1 polymer ?
#
loop_
_entity_poly.entity_id
_entity_poly.type
_entity_poly.pdbx_seq_one_letter_code
_entity_poly.pdbx_strand_id
1 'polypeptide(L)'
;MTSRLVVEARENLELGVHLTKLAGGVPAYYRNTFSADATRLAEGCETRLDAVEPRLLLTGTLSLTSDGRVSPIDVVENTLTGIFVIDKGTVEDSRYQRFLVVGCAFEPGTGISVAASEMARIQGSFYVLNFTEY
;
A
#
# COMPACT_ATOMS: atom_id res chain seq x y z
N MET A 1 -22.94 -7.89 4.85
CA MET A 1 -22.19 -8.37 3.67
C MET A 1 -20.98 -7.47 3.52
N THR A 2 -19.78 -8.04 3.53
CA THR A 2 -18.54 -7.30 3.22
C THR A 2 -18.47 -7.12 1.71
N SER A 3 -18.20 -5.91 1.22
CA SER A 3 -18.10 -5.68 -0.23
C SER A 3 -16.88 -6.41 -0.80
N ARG A 4 -16.96 -6.87 -2.06
CA ARG A 4 -15.83 -7.51 -2.75
C ARG A 4 -14.56 -6.65 -2.69
N LEU A 5 -14.69 -5.34 -2.92
CA LEU A 5 -13.56 -4.41 -2.86
C LEU A 5 -12.84 -4.42 -1.50
N VAL A 6 -13.58 -4.55 -0.40
CA VAL A 6 -12.99 -4.62 0.95
C VAL A 6 -12.23 -5.93 1.14
N VAL A 7 -12.74 -7.04 0.61
CA VAL A 7 -12.05 -8.34 0.65
C VAL A 7 -10.76 -8.27 -0.17
N GLU A 8 -10.84 -7.80 -1.41
CA GLU A 8 -9.68 -7.67 -2.30
C GLU A 8 -8.59 -6.76 -1.71
N ALA A 9 -8.98 -5.60 -1.16
CA ALA A 9 -8.03 -4.67 -0.54
C ALA A 9 -7.33 -5.30 0.68
N ARG A 10 -8.05 -6.06 1.51
CA ARG A 10 -7.50 -6.77 2.67
C ARG A 10 -6.56 -7.90 2.27
N GLU A 11 -6.96 -8.75 1.34
CA GLU A 11 -6.12 -9.86 0.86
C GLU A 11 -4.82 -9.33 0.24
N ASN A 12 -4.91 -8.25 -0.54
CA ASN A 12 -3.74 -7.57 -1.08
C ASN A 12 -2.86 -6.95 0.02
N LEU A 13 -3.43 -6.38 1.08
CA LEU A 13 -2.66 -5.88 2.22
C LEU A 13 -1.90 -7.01 2.92
N GLU A 14 -2.58 -8.13 3.21
CA GLU A 14 -1.97 -9.29 3.86
C GLU A 14 -0.82 -9.86 3.04
N LEU A 15 -1.03 -10.02 1.74
CA LEU A 15 0.00 -10.44 0.80
C LEU A 15 1.15 -9.43 0.76
N GLY A 16 0.86 -8.13 0.70
CA GLY A 16 1.86 -7.06 0.66
C GLY A 16 2.73 -7.02 1.91
N VAL A 17 2.13 -7.17 3.09
CA VAL A 17 2.84 -7.29 4.37
C VAL A 17 3.76 -8.50 4.36
N HIS A 18 3.27 -9.65 3.89
CA HIS A 18 4.07 -10.87 3.79
C HIS A 18 5.27 -10.70 2.84
N LEU A 19 5.04 -10.17 1.64
CA LEU A 19 6.08 -9.97 0.63
C LEU A 19 7.14 -8.95 1.08
N THR A 20 6.72 -7.88 1.75
CA THR A 20 7.63 -6.86 2.30
C THR A 20 8.54 -7.46 3.39
N LYS A 21 7.97 -8.30 4.27
CA LYS A 21 8.73 -9.03 5.29
C LYS A 21 9.74 -9.99 4.65
N LEU A 22 9.29 -10.76 3.67
CA LEU A 22 10.12 -11.73 2.97
C LEU A 22 11.29 -11.07 2.23
N ALA A 23 11.05 -9.92 1.60
CA ALA A 23 12.08 -9.15 0.90
C ALA A 23 13.02 -8.36 1.83
N GLY A 24 12.70 -8.25 3.13
CA GLY A 24 13.47 -7.42 4.06
C GLY A 24 13.27 -5.91 3.86
N GLY A 25 12.19 -5.50 3.21
CA GLY A 25 11.89 -4.13 2.82
C GLY A 25 11.01 -4.11 1.57
N VAL A 26 11.18 -3.10 0.72
CA VAL A 26 10.41 -3.02 -0.54
C VAL A 26 10.84 -4.13 -1.51
N PRO A 27 9.93 -4.99 -2.01
CA PRO A 27 10.31 -6.06 -2.93
C PRO A 27 10.93 -5.52 -4.23
N ALA A 28 12.05 -6.10 -4.67
CA ALA A 28 12.83 -5.59 -5.81
C ALA A 28 12.09 -5.60 -7.17
N TYR A 29 11.07 -6.45 -7.30
CA TYR A 29 10.23 -6.55 -8.50
C TYR A 29 9.03 -5.60 -8.48
N TYR A 30 8.79 -4.89 -7.37
CA TYR A 30 7.83 -3.79 -7.34
C TYR A 30 8.44 -2.63 -8.10
N ARG A 31 7.64 -2.00 -8.95
CA ARG A 31 8.12 -0.99 -9.89
C ARG A 31 7.48 0.35 -9.59
N ASN A 32 8.09 1.41 -10.11
CA ASN A 32 7.45 2.72 -10.24
C ASN A 32 6.78 2.83 -11.63
N THR A 33 6.02 1.82 -12.05
CA THR A 33 5.52 1.78 -13.45
C THR A 33 4.28 2.66 -13.62
N PHE A 34 4.38 3.64 -14.51
CA PHE A 34 3.34 4.63 -14.82
C PHE A 34 2.31 4.13 -15.84
N SER A 35 1.67 2.98 -15.62
CA SER A 35 0.51 2.61 -16.45
C SER A 35 -0.70 3.47 -16.06
N ALA A 36 -1.60 3.73 -17.00
CA ALA A 36 -2.80 4.53 -16.72
C ALA A 36 -3.64 3.92 -15.58
N ASP A 37 -3.69 2.58 -15.49
CA ASP A 37 -4.41 1.87 -14.43
C ASP A 37 -3.68 1.94 -13.09
N ALA A 38 -2.35 1.84 -13.08
CA ALA A 38 -1.57 1.99 -11.85
C ALA A 38 -1.67 3.42 -11.30
N THR A 39 -1.61 4.43 -12.18
CA THR A 39 -1.80 5.83 -11.80
C THR A 39 -3.20 6.06 -11.24
N ARG A 40 -4.25 5.58 -11.92
CA ARG A 40 -5.63 5.74 -11.46
C ARG A 40 -5.86 5.06 -10.10
N LEU A 41 -5.32 3.85 -9.92
CA LEU A 41 -5.43 3.13 -8.66
C LEU A 41 -4.68 3.86 -7.53
N ALA A 42 -3.46 4.33 -7.81
CA ALA A 42 -2.65 5.07 -6.85
C ALA A 42 -3.34 6.36 -6.39
N GLU A 43 -3.80 7.19 -7.34
CA GLU A 43 -4.48 8.46 -7.05
C GLU A 43 -5.77 8.24 -6.24
N GLY A 44 -6.57 7.24 -6.63
CA GLY A 44 -7.79 6.89 -5.91
C GLY A 44 -7.49 6.46 -4.48
N CYS A 45 -6.50 5.58 -4.30
CA CYS A 45 -6.13 5.08 -2.98
C CYS A 45 -5.53 6.15 -2.09
N GLU A 46 -4.69 7.01 -2.66
CA GLU A 46 -4.09 8.13 -1.94
C GLU A 46 -5.18 9.09 -1.47
N THR A 47 -6.13 9.43 -2.35
CA THR A 47 -7.28 10.27 -1.99
C THR A 47 -8.11 9.67 -0.86
N ARG A 48 -8.39 8.35 -0.93
CA ARG A 48 -9.17 7.67 0.10
C ARG A 48 -8.40 7.58 1.43
N LEU A 49 -7.10 7.31 1.37
CA LEU A 49 -6.26 7.20 2.56
C LEU A 49 -6.06 8.56 3.22
N ASP A 50 -5.85 9.63 2.45
CA ASP A 50 -5.76 11.01 2.95
C ASP A 50 -7.06 11.46 3.62
N ALA A 51 -8.20 11.10 3.03
CA ALA A 51 -9.51 11.44 3.60
C ALA A 51 -9.81 10.77 4.95
N VAL A 52 -9.19 9.62 5.26
CA VAL A 52 -9.53 8.83 6.44
C VAL A 52 -8.40 8.76 7.47
N GLU A 53 -7.15 8.71 7.02
CA GLU A 53 -5.97 8.60 7.86
C GLU A 53 -4.75 9.30 7.22
N PRO A 54 -4.77 10.65 7.15
CA PRO A 54 -3.74 11.44 6.47
C PRO A 54 -2.35 11.26 7.10
N ARG A 55 -2.27 10.87 8.38
CA ARG A 55 -0.99 10.63 9.06
C ARG A 55 -0.15 9.54 8.42
N LEU A 56 -0.77 8.60 7.69
CA LEU A 56 -0.05 7.53 7.02
C LEU A 56 0.77 8.06 5.83
N LEU A 57 0.33 9.15 5.19
CA LEU A 57 0.97 9.76 4.01
C LEU A 57 1.93 10.93 4.32
N LEU A 58 2.10 11.31 5.59
CA LEU A 58 2.94 12.46 5.98
C LEU A 58 4.41 12.39 5.50
N THR A 59 4.91 11.20 5.21
CA THR A 59 6.31 10.97 4.83
C THR A 59 6.44 10.17 3.54
N GLY A 60 5.49 10.33 2.62
CA GLY A 60 5.54 9.72 1.29
C GLY A 60 4.16 9.61 0.65
N THR A 61 4.14 9.49 -0.67
CA THR A 61 2.93 9.39 -1.47
C THR A 61 2.83 8.02 -2.14
N LEU A 62 1.61 7.58 -2.44
CA LEU A 62 1.40 6.41 -3.30
C LEU A 62 1.63 6.77 -4.77
N SER A 63 1.64 8.07 -5.10
CA SER A 63 2.11 8.59 -6.36
C SER A 63 3.46 7.94 -6.73
N LEU A 64 3.47 7.27 -7.88
CA LEU A 64 4.60 6.47 -8.38
C LEU A 64 5.81 7.32 -8.81
N THR A 65 5.87 8.59 -8.38
CA THR A 65 6.80 9.62 -8.84
C THR A 65 8.03 9.77 -7.95
N SER A 66 8.02 9.34 -6.68
CA SER A 66 9.18 9.40 -5.80
C SER A 66 9.38 8.12 -4.96
N ASP A 67 8.47 7.86 -4.02
CA ASP A 67 8.73 6.97 -2.87
C ASP A 67 7.90 5.68 -2.91
N GLY A 68 6.75 5.73 -3.58
CA GLY A 68 5.88 4.57 -3.79
C GLY A 68 6.48 3.54 -4.75
N ARG A 69 6.36 2.27 -4.41
CA ARG A 69 6.58 1.13 -5.31
C ARG A 69 5.32 0.29 -5.36
N VAL A 70 4.91 -0.12 -6.54
CA VAL A 70 3.68 -0.89 -6.76
C VAL A 70 4.00 -2.28 -7.28
N SER A 71 3.20 -3.27 -6.87
CA SER A 71 3.13 -4.57 -7.52
C SER A 71 2.68 -4.42 -8.98
N PRO A 72 2.79 -5.46 -9.81
CA PRO A 72 1.93 -5.57 -10.99
C PRO A 72 0.47 -5.31 -10.60
N ILE A 73 -0.24 -4.55 -11.42
CA ILE A 73 -1.68 -4.32 -11.25
C ILE A 73 -2.42 -5.50 -11.85
N ASP A 74 -3.27 -6.11 -11.04
CA ASP A 74 -4.12 -7.22 -11.47
C ASP A 74 -5.54 -6.73 -11.75
N VAL A 75 -6.15 -7.31 -12.78
CA VAL A 75 -7.53 -7.01 -13.18
C VAL A 75 -8.37 -8.27 -13.06
N VAL A 76 -9.26 -8.29 -12.07
CA VAL A 76 -10.17 -9.41 -11.82
C VAL A 76 -11.60 -8.91 -11.94
N GLU A 77 -12.35 -9.39 -12.92
CA GLU A 77 -13.77 -9.07 -13.09
C GLU A 77 -14.05 -7.54 -13.03
N ASN A 78 -13.26 -6.77 -13.78
CA ASN A 78 -13.32 -5.29 -13.86
C ASN A 78 -12.88 -4.53 -12.58
N THR A 79 -12.34 -5.23 -11.58
CA THR A 79 -11.67 -4.63 -10.42
C THR A 79 -10.18 -4.53 -10.67
N LEU A 80 -9.62 -3.33 -10.56
CA LEU A 80 -8.19 -3.09 -10.49
C LEU A 80 -7.73 -3.30 -9.05
N THR A 81 -6.72 -4.16 -8.86
CA THR A 81 -6.11 -4.40 -7.55
C THR A 81 -4.62 -4.19 -7.60
N GLY A 82 -4.04 -3.81 -6.47
CA GLY A 82 -2.61 -3.57 -6.38
C GLY A 82 -2.12 -3.39 -4.96
N ILE A 83 -0.83 -3.63 -4.78
CA ILE A 83 -0.12 -3.46 -3.52
C ILE A 83 0.89 -2.34 -3.69
N PHE A 84 0.80 -1.33 -2.84
CA PHE A 84 1.76 -0.25 -2.77
C PHE A 84 2.60 -0.40 -1.50
N VAL A 85 3.89 -0.13 -1.62
CA VAL A 85 4.81 -0.05 -0.49
C VAL A 85 5.58 1.26 -0.58
N ILE A 86 5.57 2.02 0.50
CA ILE A 86 6.38 3.22 0.69
C ILE A 86 7.43 2.92 1.75
N ASP A 87 8.71 3.11 1.41
CA ASP A 87 9.78 3.18 2.39
C ASP A 87 9.79 4.57 3.00
N LYS A 88 9.42 4.67 4.28
CA LYS A 88 9.40 5.94 5.02
C LYS A 88 10.77 6.30 5.60
N GLY A 89 11.79 5.49 5.31
CA GLY A 89 13.14 5.63 5.81
C GLY A 89 13.24 5.39 7.32
N THR A 90 14.38 5.80 7.86
CA THR A 90 14.63 5.92 9.30
C THR A 90 14.24 7.33 9.75
N VAL A 91 13.39 7.42 10.76
CA VAL A 91 13.14 8.69 11.45
C VAL A 91 14.44 9.10 12.16
N GLU A 92 14.82 10.38 12.13
CA GLU A 92 15.94 10.89 12.94
C GLU A 92 15.73 10.43 14.40
N ASP A 93 16.75 9.75 14.97
CA ASP A 93 16.75 9.12 16.30
C ASP A 93 16.08 7.73 16.42
N SER A 94 15.65 7.11 15.32
CA SER A 94 15.05 5.76 15.34
C SER A 94 16.03 4.64 14.97
N ARG A 95 16.09 3.60 15.80
CA ARG A 95 16.82 2.34 15.54
C ARG A 95 16.12 1.44 14.50
N TYR A 96 15.16 1.98 13.75
CA TYR A 96 14.21 1.18 12.98
C TYR A 96 13.74 1.88 11.71
N GLN A 97 13.58 1.09 10.65
CA GLN A 97 13.10 1.55 9.35
C GLN A 97 11.59 1.37 9.26
N ARG A 98 10.86 2.35 8.73
CA ARG A 98 9.40 2.29 8.60
C ARG A 98 8.96 2.02 7.17
N PHE A 99 7.89 1.26 7.04
CA PHE A 99 7.24 0.97 5.77
C PHE A 99 5.74 1.21 5.90
N LEU A 100 5.13 1.81 4.89
CA LEU A 100 3.68 1.78 4.71
C LEU A 100 3.36 0.78 3.61
N VAL A 101 2.50 -0.20 3.90
CA VAL A 101 1.95 -1.12 2.91
C VAL A 101 0.48 -0.80 2.73
N VAL A 102 0.03 -0.70 1.48
CA VAL A 102 -1.35 -0.38 1.14
C VAL A 102 -1.86 -1.39 0.12
N GLY A 103 -2.92 -2.10 0.47
CA GLY A 103 -3.72 -2.91 -0.44
C GLY A 103 -4.87 -2.07 -0.99
N CYS A 104 -5.07 -2.12 -2.30
CA CYS A 104 -5.99 -1.27 -3.04
C CYS A 104 -6.89 -2.09 -3.94
N ALA A 105 -8.18 -1.76 -3.96
CA ALA A 105 -9.14 -2.32 -4.89
C ALA A 105 -10.08 -1.23 -5.43
N PHE A 106 -10.15 -1.09 -6.74
CA PHE A 106 -10.96 -0.09 -7.44
C PHE A 106 -11.80 -0.73 -8.53
N GLU A 107 -13.08 -0.40 -8.55
CA GLU A 107 -13.99 -0.80 -9.62
C GLU A 107 -14.74 0.42 -10.16
N PRO A 108 -14.61 0.72 -11.47
CA PRO A 108 -15.31 1.84 -12.09
C PRO A 108 -16.83 1.78 -11.84
N GLY A 109 -17.39 2.86 -11.30
CA GLY A 109 -18.82 2.97 -11.02
C GLY A 109 -19.28 2.36 -9.68
N THR A 110 -18.44 1.54 -9.02
CA THR A 110 -18.75 0.96 -7.70
C THR A 110 -18.01 1.70 -6.59
N GLY A 111 -16.71 1.99 -6.77
CA GLY A 111 -15.92 2.76 -5.82
C GLY A 111 -14.51 2.21 -5.60
N ILE A 112 -13.94 2.57 -4.45
CA ILE A 112 -12.59 2.17 -4.02
C ILE A 112 -12.60 1.71 -2.57
N SER A 113 -11.80 0.70 -2.25
CA SER A 113 -11.48 0.32 -0.87
C SER A 113 -9.97 0.24 -0.69
N VAL A 114 -9.55 0.60 0.52
CA VAL A 114 -8.14 0.71 0.88
C VAL A 114 -7.92 0.07 2.24
N ALA A 115 -6.94 -0.82 2.32
CA ALA A 115 -6.45 -1.35 3.57
C ALA A 115 -4.97 -0.98 3.71
N ALA A 116 -4.56 -0.48 4.88
CA ALA A 116 -3.20 -0.01 5.08
C ALA A 116 -2.61 -0.56 6.39
N SER A 117 -1.31 -0.86 6.34
CA SER A 117 -0.54 -1.23 7.52
C SER A 117 0.79 -0.52 7.53
N GLU A 118 1.11 0.09 8.65
CA GLU A 118 2.43 0.62 8.90
C GLU A 118 3.26 -0.41 9.67
N MET A 119 4.50 -0.62 9.23
CA MET A 119 5.42 -1.58 9.82
C MET A 119 6.75 -0.93 10.18
N ALA A 120 7.40 -1.45 11.21
CA ALA A 120 8.77 -1.15 11.57
C ALA A 120 9.66 -2.38 11.42
N ARG A 121 10.84 -2.19 10.82
CA ARG A 121 11.92 -3.16 10.78
C ARG A 121 12.97 -2.80 11.84
N ILE A 122 13.14 -3.66 12.84
CA ILE A 122 14.11 -3.51 13.93
C ILE A 122 15.04 -4.73 13.88
N GLN A 123 16.33 -4.52 13.63
CA GLN A 123 17.34 -5.59 13.61
C GLN A 123 16.94 -6.80 12.73
N GLY A 124 16.27 -6.56 11.59
CA GLY A 124 15.81 -7.60 10.68
C GLY A 124 14.44 -8.22 10.99
N SER A 125 13.85 -7.91 12.14
CA SER A 125 12.48 -8.34 12.50
C SER A 125 11.45 -7.26 12.17
N PHE A 126 10.23 -7.66 11.79
CA PHE A 126 9.15 -6.74 11.41
C PHE A 126 8.01 -6.73 12.43
N TYR A 127 7.59 -5.53 12.81
CA TYR A 127 6.50 -5.29 13.76
C TYR A 127 5.45 -4.40 13.10
N VAL A 128 4.17 -4.75 13.24
CA VAL A 128 3.07 -3.89 12.80
C VAL A 128 2.91 -2.77 13.83
N LEU A 129 3.03 -1.53 13.38
CA LEU A 129 2.85 -0.32 14.20
C LEU A 129 1.39 0.13 14.20
N ASN A 130 0.71 -0.03 13.07
CA ASN A 130 -0.68 0.35 12.92
C ASN A 130 -1.38 -0.53 11.87
N PHE A 131 -2.66 -0.80 12.09
CA PHE A 131 -3.51 -1.55 11.17
C PHE A 131 -4.84 -0.81 11.03
N THR A 132 -5.19 -0.42 9.82
CA THR A 132 -6.48 0.23 9.57
C THR A 132 -7.09 -0.15 8.22
N GLU A 133 -8.43 -0.22 8.21
CA GLU A 133 -9.24 -0.73 7.10
C GLU A 133 -10.40 0.24 6.81
N TYR A 134 -10.59 0.61 5.54
CA TYR A 134 -11.50 1.70 5.15
C TYR A 134 -12.24 1.52 3.80
#